data_AF-A0A7C1HM47-F1
#
_entry.id   AF-A0A7C1HM47-F1
#
_cell.length_a   1.000
_cell.length_b   1.000
_cell.length_c   1.000
_cell.angle_alpha   90.00
_cell.angle_beta   90.00
_cell.angle_gamma   90.00
#
_symmetry.space_group_name_H-M   'P 1'
#
loop_
_entity.id
_entity.type
_entity.pdbx_description
1 polymer ?
#
loop_
_entity_poly.entity_id
_entity_poly.type
_entity_poly.pdbx_seq_one_letter_code
_entity_poly.pdbx_strand_id
1 'polypeptide(L)' 'MKLSEITSYLEGIAPLSIQESYDNSGLQVGDPDMDVTGILISFDIT' A
#
# COMPACT_ATOMS: atom_id res chain seq x y z
N MET A 1 11.20 -0.41 -9.52
CA MET A 1 10.80 0.19 -8.22
C MET A 1 10.16 -0.93 -7.46
N LYS A 2 10.64 -1.19 -6.25
CA LYS A 2 10.13 -2.25 -5.40
C LYS A 2 8.78 -1.83 -4.82
N LEU A 3 7.92 -2.81 -4.56
CA LEU A 3 6.63 -2.57 -3.92
C LEU A 3 6.79 -1.85 -2.56
N SER A 4 7.81 -2.23 -1.78
CA SER A 4 8.17 -1.59 -0.51
C SER A 4 8.50 -0.10 -0.62
N GLU A 5 9.11 0.34 -1.73
CA GLU A 5 9.40 1.75 -1.97
C GLU A 5 8.11 2.56 -2.18
N ILE A 6 7.14 1.97 -2.89
CA ILE A 6 5.84 2.59 -3.16
C ILE A 6 5.01 2.70 -1.87
N THR A 7 4.90 1.62 -1.10
CA THR A 7 4.12 1.63 0.14
C THR A 7 4.73 2.59 1.16
N SER A 8 6.06 2.61 1.29
CA SER A 8 6.75 3.57 2.17
C SER A 8 6.49 5.03 1.79
N TYR A 9 6.45 5.34 0.48
CA TYR A 9 6.12 6.67 0.02
C TYR A 9 4.67 7.07 0.36
N LEU A 10 3.70 6.17 0.12
CA LEU A 10 2.30 6.42 0.45
C LEU A 10 2.09 6.61 1.95
N GLU A 11 2.74 5.79 2.78
CA GLU A 11 2.67 5.89 4.25
C GLU A 11 3.36 7.14 4.79
N GLY A 12 4.35 7.68 4.07
CA GLY A 12 4.92 9.00 4.37
C GLY A 12 3.93 10.16 4.20
N ILE A 13 2.92 10.00 3.33
CA ILE A 13 1.85 10.97 3.11
C ILE A 13 0.67 10.70 4.06
N ALA A 14 0.31 9.43 4.23
CA ALA A 14 -0.79 8.96 5.06
C ALA A 14 -0.32 7.85 6.01
N PRO A 15 0.19 8.19 7.21
CA PRO A 15 0.75 7.21 8.14
C PRO A 15 -0.27 6.17 8.59
N LEU A 16 0.11 4.89 8.61
CA LEU A 16 -0.79 3.80 9.03
C LEU A 16 -1.32 3.97 10.46
N SER A 17 -0.64 4.74 11.31
CA SER A 17 -1.04 4.97 12.70
C SER A 17 -2.31 5.80 12.86
N ILE A 18 -2.79 6.46 11.79
CA ILE A 18 -3.99 7.30 11.84
C ILE A 18 -5.28 6.51 11.56
N GLN A 19 -5.16 5.27 11.08
CA GLN A 19 -6.33 4.41 10.82
C GLN A 19 -7.01 4.02 12.13
N GLU A 20 -8.33 3.77 12.08
CA GLU A 20 -9.06 3.29 13.25
C GLU A 20 -8.63 1.87 13.62
N SER A 21 -8.84 1.46 14.87
CA SER A 21 -8.36 0.15 15.36
C SER A 21 -8.96 -1.06 14.63
N TYR A 22 -10.06 -0.85 13.90
CA TYR A 22 -10.76 -1.87 13.14
C TYR A 22 -10.48 -1.82 11.63
N ASP A 23 -9.73 -0.82 11.15
CA ASP A 23 -9.33 -0.74 9.74
C ASP A 23 -8.19 -1.73 9.41
N ASN A 24 -8.05 -2.06 8.13
CA ASN A 24 -7.03 -2.97 7.62
C ASN A 24 -6.26 -2.32 6.45
N SER A 25 -5.58 -1.20 6.71
CA SER A 25 -4.83 -0.45 5.70
C SER A 25 -3.39 -0.94 5.53
N GLY A 26 -2.74 -0.53 4.44
CA GLY A 26 -1.37 -0.91 4.09
C GLY A 26 -1.30 -2.04 3.07
N LEU A 27 -0.17 -2.75 3.00
CA LEU A 27 0.00 -3.88 2.10
C LEU A 27 -0.77 -5.11 2.62
N GLN A 28 -1.91 -5.42 2.00
CA GLN A 28 -2.74 -6.57 2.40
C GLN A 28 -2.29 -7.90 1.77
N VAL A 29 -1.80 -7.87 0.53
CA VAL A 29 -1.34 -9.06 -0.22
C VAL A 29 -0.22 -8.65 -1.18
N GLY A 30 0.78 -9.52 -1.33
CA GLY A 30 1.89 -9.35 -2.27
C GLY A 30 3.25 -9.55 -1.62
N ASP A 31 4.31 -9.43 -2.44
CA ASP A 31 5.70 -9.52 -2.01
C ASP A 31 6.33 -8.12 -2.01
N PRO A 32 6.77 -7.57 -0.86
CA PRO A 32 7.42 -6.26 -0.78
C PRO A 32 8.65 -6.09 -1.69
N ASP A 33 9.33 -7.19 -2.03
CA ASP A 33 10.55 -7.19 -2.84
C ASP A 33 10.27 -7.36 -4.34
N MET A 34 9.00 -7.42 -4.75
CA MET A 34 8.64 -7.51 -6.17
C MET A 34 8.89 -6.19 -6.92
N ASP A 35 9.28 -6.30 -8.19
CA ASP A 35 9.35 -5.14 -9.08
C ASP A 35 7.97 -4.80 -9.65
N VAL A 36 7.57 -3.54 -9.49
CA VAL A 36 6.29 -3.01 -9.96
C VAL A 36 6.46 -2.34 -11.32
N THR A 37 5.63 -2.72 -12.29
CA THR A 37 5.64 -2.20 -13.66
C THR A 37 4.52 -1.21 -13.95
N GLY A 38 3.49 -1.16 -13.09
CA GLY A 38 2.35 -0.27 -13.21
C GLY A 38 1.50 -0.27 -11.94
N ILE A 39 0.66 0.75 -11.78
CA ILE A 39 -0.22 0.94 -10.62
C ILE A 39 -1.64 1.16 -11.14
N LEU A 40 -2.62 0.52 -10.50
CA LEU A 40 -4.04 0.77 -10.69
C LEU A 40 -4.62 1.33 -9.39
N ILE A 41 -5.36 2.43 -9.48
CA ILE A 41 -6.10 2.99 -8.34
C ILE A 41 -7.58 2.60 -8.52
N SER A 42 -8.15 1.94 -7.53
CA SER A 42 -9.53 1.46 -7.52
C SER A 42 -10.22 1.77 -6.20
N PHE A 43 -11.55 1.89 -6.24
CA PHE A 43 -12.37 1.91 -5.03
C PHE A 43 -12.67 0.48 -4.56
N ASP A 44 -13.12 -0.38 -5.48
CA ASP A 44 -13.34 -1.81 -5.25
C ASP A 44 -12.46 -2.66 -6.16
N ILE A 45 -11.84 -3.70 -5.61
CA ILE A 45 -11.17 -4.76 -6.38
C ILE A 45 -12.23 -5.86 -6.62
N THR A 46 -12.78 -5.91 -7.83
CA THR A 46 -13.73 -6.95 -8.27
C THR A 46 -13.01 -8.15 -8.85
#